data_AF-A0A077Z2P3-F1
#
_entry.id   AF-A0A077Z2P3-F1
#
_cell.length_a   1.000
_cell.length_b   1.000
_cell.length_c   1.000
_cell.angle_alpha   90.00
_cell.angle_beta   90.00
_cell.angle_gamma   90.00
#
_symmetry.space_group_name_H-M   'P 1'
#
loop_
_entity.id
_entity.type
_entity.pdbx_description
1 polymer ?
#
loop_
_entity_poly.entity_id
_entity_poly.type
_entity_poly.pdbx_seq_one_letter_code
_entity_poly.pdbx_strand_id
1 'polypeptide(L)'
;MEQRDFCFAMLTLCIIMTVVQTALGQCPCTHGKCSFNNTCFCDPGWVGKRCQRPCQDVYKACPYWKKEGRCVWTKRYTRFFLENCPVICNECMYDPRTVPPGLPLPPYLELLEPLIGEWRYDSPYPMHFPVNFLRGGYTKTVRIMLTEVPLFDTPSLNYTGLARSKLNPDDVHEEKGFLWVRPGTTPSRQVAFMLVTNSGVSMLQEGYLIGNAIRLRTVHDASHPYSRSEQPFLREMHTLEWNGNWLKQSYKDDNGQELYQTYVKVSAR
;
A
#
# COMPACT_ATOMS: atom_id res chain seq x y z
N MET A 1 -4.44 26.09 -54.70
CA MET A 1 -3.70 24.81 -54.49
C MET A 1 -2.77 24.87 -53.28
N GLU A 2 -2.44 26.07 -52.78
CA GLU A 2 -1.41 26.32 -51.74
C GLU A 2 -1.80 25.96 -50.29
N GLN A 3 -3.09 25.92 -49.96
CA GLN A 3 -3.54 25.69 -48.58
C GLN A 3 -3.49 24.23 -48.13
N ARG A 4 -3.37 23.29 -49.08
CA ARG A 4 -3.37 21.84 -48.79
C ARG A 4 -1.98 21.36 -48.36
N ASP A 5 -0.92 21.98 -48.87
CA ASP A 5 0.47 21.59 -48.57
C ASP A 5 0.88 21.94 -47.13
N PHE A 6 0.34 23.05 -46.58
CA PHE A 6 0.62 23.47 -45.20
C PHE A 6 0.08 22.47 -44.15
N CYS A 7 -1.07 21.84 -44.43
CA CYS A 7 -1.66 20.83 -43.54
C CYS A 7 -0.82 19.54 -43.49
N PHE A 8 -0.29 19.10 -44.65
CA PHE A 8 0.54 17.88 -44.70
C PHE A 8 1.86 18.07 -43.95
N ALA A 9 2.52 19.21 -44.14
CA ALA A 9 3.79 19.51 -43.47
C ALA A 9 3.65 19.50 -41.92
N MET A 10 2.58 20.10 -41.38
CA MET A 10 2.28 20.08 -39.94
C MET A 10 1.99 18.68 -39.43
N LEU A 11 1.25 17.87 -40.19
CA LEU A 11 0.91 16.50 -39.80
C LEU A 11 2.17 15.62 -39.74
N THR A 12 3.07 15.72 -40.73
CA THR A 12 4.34 14.99 -40.72
C THR A 12 5.26 15.43 -39.58
N LEU A 13 5.31 16.74 -39.25
CA LEU A 13 6.12 17.22 -38.14
C LEU A 13 5.61 16.68 -36.78
N CYS A 14 4.28 16.63 -36.59
CA CYS A 14 3.67 16.05 -35.41
C CYS A 14 3.94 14.55 -35.28
N ILE A 15 3.84 13.78 -36.38
CA ILE A 15 4.16 12.35 -36.39
C ILE A 15 5.64 12.12 -36.09
N ILE A 16 6.53 12.92 -36.67
CA ILE A 16 7.97 12.82 -36.37
C ILE A 16 8.22 13.13 -34.89
N MET A 17 7.59 14.16 -34.32
CA MET A 17 7.75 14.51 -32.90
C MET A 17 7.21 13.42 -31.98
N THR A 18 6.06 12.82 -32.26
CA THR A 18 5.52 11.71 -31.46
C THR A 18 6.36 10.45 -31.64
N VAL A 19 6.81 10.14 -32.86
CA VAL A 19 7.72 9.01 -33.11
C VAL A 19 9.04 9.22 -32.38
N VAL A 20 9.63 10.43 -32.40
CA VAL A 20 10.86 10.78 -31.68
C VAL A 20 10.67 10.68 -30.16
N GLN A 21 9.52 11.12 -29.63
CA GLN A 21 9.18 10.93 -28.20
C GLN A 21 8.97 9.45 -27.83
N THR A 22 8.44 8.63 -28.73
CA THR A 22 8.31 7.17 -28.49
C THR A 22 9.61 6.40 -28.71
N ALA A 23 10.50 6.89 -29.60
CA ALA A 23 11.77 6.26 -29.94
C ALA A 23 12.87 6.59 -28.93
N LEU A 24 12.84 7.78 -28.33
CA LEU A 24 13.55 8.09 -27.09
C LEU A 24 12.71 7.57 -25.92
N GLY A 25 12.73 6.26 -25.72
CA GLY A 25 12.01 5.60 -24.63
C GLY A 25 12.11 6.41 -23.33
N GLN A 26 10.95 6.85 -22.82
CA GLN A 26 10.91 7.78 -21.71
C GLN A 26 11.62 7.17 -20.50
N CYS A 27 12.62 7.89 -19.98
CA CYS A 27 13.47 7.42 -18.88
C CYS A 27 12.60 7.02 -17.67
N PRO A 28 12.63 5.77 -17.18
CA PRO A 28 11.74 5.31 -16.11
C PRO A 28 12.13 5.79 -14.71
N CYS A 29 13.17 6.62 -14.57
CA CYS A 29 13.70 7.07 -13.29
C CYS A 29 12.90 8.27 -12.78
N THR A 30 12.52 8.26 -11.51
CA THR A 30 11.82 9.38 -10.87
C THR A 30 12.79 10.51 -10.50
N HIS A 31 13.95 10.17 -9.92
CA HIS A 31 14.97 11.13 -9.45
C HIS A 31 16.37 10.70 -9.88
N GLY A 32 16.71 10.91 -11.15
CA GLY A 32 18.01 10.53 -11.67
C GLY A 32 18.10 10.55 -13.19
N LYS A 33 19.19 9.99 -13.70
CA LYS A 33 19.50 9.93 -15.14
C LYS A 33 19.52 8.50 -15.64
N CYS A 34 19.08 8.29 -16.87
CA CYS A 34 19.14 7.01 -17.54
C CYS A 34 20.46 6.80 -18.28
N SER A 35 21.02 5.60 -18.15
CA SER A 35 21.93 5.04 -19.14
C SER A 35 21.18 4.73 -20.44
N PHE A 36 21.91 4.49 -21.54
CA PHE A 36 21.36 4.02 -22.81
C PHE A 36 20.51 2.74 -22.66
N ASN A 37 20.82 1.90 -21.68
CA ASN A 37 20.08 0.66 -21.38
C ASN A 37 18.88 0.88 -20.42
N ASN A 38 18.42 2.12 -20.20
CA ASN A 38 17.36 2.47 -19.23
C ASN A 38 17.67 2.12 -17.75
N THR A 39 18.94 1.86 -17.42
CA THR A 39 19.40 1.74 -16.04
C THR A 39 19.47 3.13 -15.40
N CYS A 40 18.90 3.27 -14.21
CA CYS A 40 18.88 4.53 -13.47
C CYS A 40 20.15 4.76 -12.65
N PHE A 41 20.73 5.96 -12.78
CA PHE A 41 21.68 6.55 -11.84
C PHE A 41 20.95 7.58 -10.99
N CYS A 42 20.82 7.30 -9.69
CA CYS A 42 20.02 8.13 -8.80
C CYS A 42 20.74 9.41 -8.39
N ASP A 43 19.96 10.48 -8.26
CA ASP A 43 20.43 11.72 -7.64
C ASP A 43 20.78 11.49 -6.16
N PRO A 44 21.65 12.32 -5.55
CA PRO A 44 21.94 12.24 -4.12
C PRO A 44 20.66 12.25 -3.27
N GLY A 45 20.61 11.42 -2.23
CA GLY A 45 19.41 11.26 -1.42
C GLY A 45 18.39 10.25 -1.96
N TRP A 46 18.60 9.64 -3.13
CA TRP A 46 17.65 8.68 -3.72
C TRP A 46 18.27 7.30 -3.96
N VAL A 47 17.43 6.26 -3.92
CA VAL A 47 17.81 4.85 -4.13
C VAL A 47 16.66 4.05 -4.75
N GLY A 48 16.99 2.85 -5.24
CA GLY A 48 16.04 1.91 -5.85
C GLY A 48 16.20 1.82 -7.36
N LYS A 49 15.59 0.80 -7.97
CA LYS A 49 15.75 0.52 -9.42
C LYS A 49 15.30 1.67 -10.32
N ARG A 50 14.38 2.53 -9.84
CA ARG A 50 13.86 3.71 -10.54
C ARG A 50 14.11 5.01 -9.75
N CYS A 51 15.00 4.99 -8.76
CA CYS A 51 15.28 6.15 -7.90
C CYS A 51 14.03 6.74 -7.23
N GLN A 52 13.09 5.86 -6.91
CA GLN A 52 11.78 6.24 -6.39
C GLN A 52 11.76 6.39 -4.87
N ARG A 53 12.83 5.97 -4.18
CA ARG A 53 12.89 5.94 -2.72
C ARG A 53 13.91 6.92 -2.18
N PRO A 54 13.61 7.60 -1.06
CA PRO A 54 14.62 8.28 -0.28
C PRO A 54 15.68 7.30 0.22
N CYS A 55 16.94 7.73 0.20
CA CYS A 55 18.08 6.98 0.69
C CYS A 55 18.09 7.01 2.22
N GLN A 56 17.53 5.97 2.84
CA GLN A 56 17.48 5.81 4.29
C GLN A 56 17.51 4.34 4.68
N ASP A 57 18.11 4.04 5.84
CA ASP A 57 18.08 2.72 6.45
C ASP A 57 16.72 2.44 7.07
N VAL A 58 16.19 1.24 6.83
CA VAL A 58 14.84 0.84 7.24
C VAL A 58 14.84 0.24 8.64
N TYR A 59 15.86 -0.56 8.97
CA TYR A 59 15.91 -1.32 10.21
C TYR A 59 16.88 -0.71 11.22
N LYS A 60 16.48 -0.65 12.49
CA LYS A 60 17.37 -0.28 13.60
C LYS A 60 18.57 -1.24 13.74
N ALA A 61 18.46 -2.46 13.18
CA ALA A 61 19.52 -3.48 13.17
C ALA A 61 20.63 -3.25 12.10
N CYS A 62 20.47 -2.29 11.19
CA CYS A 62 21.45 -2.03 10.11
C CYS A 62 22.90 -1.85 10.62
N PRO A 63 23.18 -1.12 11.73
CA PRO A 63 24.53 -1.02 12.30
C PRO A 63 25.12 -2.36 12.74
N TYR A 64 24.31 -3.26 13.29
CA TYR A 64 24.75 -4.58 13.72
C TYR A 64 25.08 -5.45 12.51
N TRP A 65 24.19 -5.48 11.50
CA TRP A 65 24.41 -6.24 10.27
C TRP A 65 25.63 -5.78 9.47
N LYS A 66 25.96 -4.48 9.49
CA LYS A 66 27.21 -3.99 8.90
C LYS A 66 28.43 -4.55 9.60
N LYS A 67 28.45 -4.56 10.95
CA LYS A 67 29.57 -5.12 11.74
C LYS A 67 29.78 -6.61 11.47
N GLU A 68 28.70 -7.36 11.26
CA GLU A 68 28.74 -8.76 10.84
C GLU A 68 29.12 -8.96 9.35
N GLY A 69 29.43 -7.88 8.63
CA GLY A 69 29.83 -7.92 7.22
C GLY A 69 28.69 -8.28 6.25
N ARG A 70 27.42 -8.20 6.68
CA ARG A 70 26.28 -8.66 5.86
C ARG A 70 26.08 -7.85 4.59
N CYS A 71 26.54 -6.61 4.52
CA CYS A 71 26.54 -5.84 3.27
C CYS A 71 27.42 -6.49 2.17
N VAL A 72 28.40 -7.33 2.54
CA VAL A 72 29.40 -7.88 1.61
C VAL A 72 29.12 -9.35 1.30
N TRP A 73 29.25 -10.23 2.31
CA TRP A 73 29.24 -11.67 2.07
C TRP A 73 27.85 -12.22 1.71
N THR A 74 26.77 -11.55 2.10
CA THR A 74 25.40 -12.00 1.79
C THR A 74 24.97 -11.63 0.36
N LYS A 75 25.65 -10.69 -0.31
CA LYS A 75 25.28 -10.16 -1.63
C LYS A 75 25.10 -11.24 -2.68
N ARG A 76 25.87 -12.33 -2.58
CA ARG A 76 25.78 -13.51 -3.47
C ARG A 76 24.50 -14.33 -3.30
N TYR A 77 23.83 -14.19 -2.16
CA TYR A 77 22.63 -14.94 -1.80
C TYR A 77 21.38 -14.07 -1.77
N THR A 78 21.52 -12.82 -1.33
CA THR A 78 20.40 -11.90 -1.16
C THR A 78 20.88 -10.45 -1.26
N ARG A 79 20.02 -9.58 -1.79
CA ARG A 79 20.20 -8.14 -1.77
C ARG A 79 19.51 -7.45 -0.59
N PHE A 80 18.86 -8.22 0.28
CA PHE A 80 18.07 -7.72 1.40
C PHE A 80 18.78 -6.61 2.19
N PHE A 81 20.03 -6.82 2.61
CA PHE A 81 20.77 -5.85 3.41
C PHE A 81 21.13 -4.59 2.62
N LEU A 82 21.45 -4.72 1.33
CA LEU A 82 21.75 -3.57 0.47
C LEU A 82 20.50 -2.73 0.19
N GLU A 83 19.34 -3.37 0.03
CA GLU A 83 18.08 -2.71 -0.28
C GLU A 83 17.43 -2.06 0.95
N ASN A 84 17.61 -2.66 2.14
CA ASN A 84 17.00 -2.19 3.38
C ASN A 84 17.94 -1.37 4.28
N CYS A 85 19.25 -1.45 4.08
CA CYS A 85 20.25 -0.66 4.80
C CYS A 85 21.19 0.09 3.83
N PRO A 86 20.66 0.84 2.86
CA PRO A 86 21.45 1.36 1.76
C PRO A 86 22.43 2.47 2.20
N VAL A 87 22.16 3.20 3.28
CA VAL A 87 23.06 4.25 3.77
C VAL A 87 24.28 3.60 4.38
N ILE A 88 24.07 2.71 5.36
CA ILE A 88 25.20 2.13 6.08
C ILE A 88 26.00 1.16 5.21
N CYS A 89 25.36 0.48 4.26
CA CYS A 89 26.04 -0.35 3.27
C CYS A 89 26.68 0.47 2.13
N ASN A 90 26.63 1.81 2.18
CA ASN A 90 27.21 2.73 1.21
C ASN A 90 26.66 2.56 -0.24
N GLU A 91 25.40 2.16 -0.37
CA GLU A 91 24.71 2.06 -1.67
C GLU A 91 24.17 3.42 -2.13
N CYS A 92 23.97 4.37 -1.21
CA CYS A 92 23.58 5.74 -1.51
C CYS A 92 23.96 6.70 -0.37
N MET A 93 23.82 8.01 -0.62
CA MET A 93 24.05 9.06 0.38
C MET A 93 22.74 9.52 0.99
N TYR A 94 22.66 9.50 2.32
CA TYR A 94 21.51 10.03 3.07
C TYR A 94 21.39 11.55 2.84
N ASP A 95 20.17 12.02 2.53
CA ASP A 95 19.84 13.43 2.47
C ASP A 95 18.51 13.68 3.22
N PRO A 96 18.54 14.40 4.37
CA PRO A 96 17.34 14.63 5.17
C PRO A 96 16.26 15.41 4.43
N ARG A 97 16.59 16.17 3.37
CA ARG A 97 15.62 16.92 2.58
C ARG A 97 14.73 16.04 1.70
N THR A 98 15.17 14.81 1.44
CA THR A 98 14.43 13.84 0.61
C THR A 98 13.54 12.91 1.42
N VAL A 99 13.73 12.85 2.74
CA VAL A 99 13.09 11.87 3.61
C VAL A 99 11.76 12.42 4.13
N PRO A 100 10.62 11.76 3.85
CA PRO A 100 9.32 12.15 4.41
C PRO A 100 9.29 11.89 5.92
N PRO A 101 8.44 12.61 6.67
CA PRO A 101 8.27 12.39 8.10
C PRO A 101 7.78 10.96 8.41
N GLY A 102 8.10 10.49 9.62
CA GLY A 102 7.69 9.18 10.11
C GLY A 102 8.69 8.06 9.82
N LEU A 103 8.20 6.82 9.87
CA LEU A 103 9.05 5.63 9.78
C LEU A 103 9.50 5.36 8.34
N PRO A 104 10.73 4.86 8.10
CA PRO A 104 11.23 4.52 6.78
C PRO A 104 10.44 3.35 6.16
N LEU A 105 10.00 3.50 4.91
CA LEU A 105 9.23 2.46 4.21
C LEU A 105 10.16 1.37 3.64
N PRO A 106 9.98 0.10 4.00
CA PRO A 106 10.72 -1.02 3.42
C PRO A 106 10.42 -1.21 1.92
N PRO A 107 11.40 -1.67 1.11
CA PRO A 107 11.22 -1.78 -0.33
C PRO A 107 10.06 -2.69 -0.75
N TYR A 108 9.83 -3.76 -0.01
CA TYR A 108 8.77 -4.71 -0.34
C TYR A 108 7.36 -4.15 -0.07
N LEU A 109 7.21 -3.06 0.70
CA LEU A 109 5.95 -2.37 0.97
C LEU A 109 5.71 -1.15 0.08
N GLU A 110 6.63 -0.80 -0.81
CA GLU A 110 6.50 0.36 -1.73
C GLU A 110 5.17 0.36 -2.50
N LEU A 111 4.74 -0.82 -2.97
CA LEU A 111 3.49 -0.93 -3.73
C LEU A 111 2.25 -0.60 -2.90
N LEU A 112 2.36 -0.67 -1.57
CA LEU A 112 1.29 -0.31 -0.66
C LEU A 112 1.41 1.13 -0.16
N GLU A 113 2.43 1.89 -0.55
CA GLU A 113 2.58 3.29 -0.14
C GLU A 113 1.31 4.12 -0.39
N PRO A 114 0.63 4.02 -1.55
CA PRO A 114 -0.60 4.78 -1.78
C PRO A 114 -1.73 4.42 -0.80
N LEU A 115 -1.74 3.19 -0.27
CA LEU A 115 -2.73 2.68 0.68
C LEU A 115 -2.47 3.20 2.12
N ILE A 116 -1.23 3.53 2.47
CA ILE A 116 -0.85 4.05 3.79
C ILE A 116 -1.39 5.47 3.96
N GLY A 117 -2.01 5.73 5.11
CA GLY A 117 -2.62 7.01 5.44
C GLY A 117 -3.96 6.86 6.16
N GLU A 118 -4.74 7.94 6.13
CA GLU A 118 -6.09 8.01 6.70
C GLU A 118 -7.14 8.13 5.60
N TRP A 119 -8.17 7.32 5.73
CA TRP A 119 -9.27 7.17 4.79
C TRP A 119 -10.59 7.40 5.51
N ARG A 120 -11.52 8.13 4.90
CA ARG A 120 -12.82 8.43 5.50
C ARG A 120 -13.95 8.03 4.58
N TYR A 121 -14.95 7.39 5.17
CA TYR A 121 -16.21 7.02 4.55
C TYR A 121 -17.36 7.64 5.33
N ASP A 122 -18.34 8.15 4.60
CA ASP A 122 -19.52 8.80 5.15
C ASP A 122 -20.76 8.11 4.56
N SER A 123 -21.42 7.30 5.39
CA SER A 123 -22.62 6.56 4.98
C SER A 123 -23.88 7.33 5.39
N PRO A 124 -24.87 7.46 4.51
CA PRO A 124 -26.22 7.88 4.90
C PRO A 124 -27.05 6.72 5.48
N TYR A 125 -26.60 5.47 5.30
CA TYR A 125 -27.32 4.26 5.69
C TYR A 125 -26.68 3.60 6.92
N PRO A 126 -27.47 2.85 7.72
CA PRO A 126 -26.97 2.14 8.90
C PRO A 126 -26.13 0.89 8.56
N MET A 127 -26.13 0.48 7.28
CA MET A 127 -25.52 -0.77 6.82
C MET A 127 -24.00 -0.78 7.06
N HIS A 128 -23.54 -1.66 7.93
CA HIS A 128 -22.15 -1.76 8.36
C HIS A 128 -21.79 -3.20 8.74
N PHE A 129 -20.58 -3.64 8.39
CA PHE A 129 -20.05 -4.93 8.78
C PHE A 129 -19.19 -4.79 10.05
N PRO A 130 -19.24 -5.72 11.03
CA PRO A 130 -20.09 -6.92 11.07
C PRO A 130 -21.49 -6.69 11.68
N VAL A 131 -21.68 -5.52 12.30
CA VAL A 131 -22.92 -5.12 12.95
C VAL A 131 -23.41 -3.82 12.32
N ASN A 132 -24.68 -3.82 11.93
CA ASN A 132 -25.35 -2.63 11.44
C ASN A 132 -25.59 -1.65 12.59
N PHE A 133 -25.54 -0.36 12.30
CA PHE A 133 -25.99 0.65 13.27
C PHE A 133 -27.51 0.58 13.42
N LEU A 134 -28.04 0.90 14.60
CA LEU A 134 -29.48 0.80 14.86
C LEU A 134 -30.32 1.66 13.92
N ARG A 135 -29.92 2.93 13.71
CA ARG A 135 -30.59 3.90 12.83
C ARG A 135 -29.61 4.95 12.34
N GLY A 136 -29.97 5.58 11.22
CA GLY A 136 -29.22 6.67 10.62
C GLY A 136 -27.93 6.22 9.95
N GLY A 137 -27.21 7.19 9.40
CA GLY A 137 -25.89 6.96 8.84
C GLY A 137 -24.78 6.90 9.89
N TYR A 138 -23.56 6.63 9.43
CA TYR A 138 -22.36 6.63 10.26
C TYR A 138 -21.20 7.23 9.49
N THR A 139 -20.17 7.63 10.22
CA THR A 139 -18.87 7.99 9.64
C THR A 139 -17.85 6.93 10.05
N LYS A 140 -17.05 6.45 9.10
CA LYS A 140 -15.96 5.50 9.35
C LYS A 140 -14.63 6.07 8.92
N THR A 141 -13.66 6.01 9.82
CA THR A 141 -12.27 6.35 9.54
C THR A 141 -11.43 5.09 9.58
N VAL A 142 -10.67 4.83 8.52
CA VAL A 142 -9.70 3.74 8.41
C VAL A 142 -8.31 4.34 8.37
N ARG A 143 -7.43 3.87 9.26
CA ARG A 143 -6.04 4.30 9.34
C ARG A 143 -5.15 3.10 9.08
N ILE A 144 -4.29 3.22 8.07
CA ILE A 144 -3.30 2.20 7.71
C ILE A 144 -1.92 2.83 7.89
N MET A 145 -1.13 2.29 8.81
CA MET A 145 0.15 2.88 9.20
C MET A 145 1.25 1.82 9.28
N LEU A 146 2.49 2.22 9.02
CA LEU A 146 3.64 1.34 9.18
C LEU A 146 3.91 1.08 10.67
N THR A 147 4.25 -0.15 11.02
CA THR A 147 4.72 -0.49 12.38
C THR A 147 6.19 -0.20 12.57
N GLU A 148 6.58 0.15 13.79
CA GLU A 148 7.99 0.13 14.16
C GLU A 148 8.51 -1.30 14.15
N VAL A 149 9.66 -1.51 13.51
CA VAL A 149 10.35 -2.80 13.58
C VAL A 149 11.34 -2.76 14.73
N PRO A 150 11.17 -3.59 15.77
CA PRO A 150 12.11 -3.58 16.89
C PRO A 150 13.49 -4.07 16.44
N LEU A 151 13.61 -5.28 15.86
CA LEU A 151 14.93 -5.86 15.52
C LEU A 151 14.93 -6.90 14.38
N PHE A 152 14.05 -7.91 14.41
CA PHE A 152 14.17 -9.11 13.56
C PHE A 152 12.90 -9.51 12.80
N ASP A 153 11.92 -8.61 12.69
CA ASP A 153 10.65 -8.94 12.05
C ASP A 153 10.45 -8.20 10.72
N THR A 154 9.61 -8.74 9.86
CA THR A 154 9.10 -8.02 8.69
C THR A 154 8.03 -7.03 9.16
N PRO A 155 8.21 -5.71 8.95
CA PRO A 155 7.17 -4.74 9.30
C PRO A 155 5.82 -5.09 8.68
N SER A 156 4.78 -5.05 9.51
CA SER A 156 3.39 -5.11 9.10
C SER A 156 2.81 -3.71 8.97
N LEU A 157 1.66 -3.59 8.30
CA LEU A 157 0.86 -2.38 8.34
C LEU A 157 -0.21 -2.54 9.41
N ASN A 158 -0.22 -1.68 10.42
CA ASN A 158 -1.32 -1.58 11.36
C ASN A 158 -2.57 -1.08 10.64
N TYR A 159 -3.68 -1.75 10.91
CA TYR A 159 -5.02 -1.35 10.47
C TYR A 159 -5.82 -0.93 11.70
N THR A 160 -6.49 0.21 11.61
CA THR A 160 -7.47 0.65 12.59
C THR A 160 -8.69 1.18 11.87
N GLY A 161 -9.86 0.58 12.12
CA GLY A 161 -11.15 1.09 11.68
C GLY A 161 -11.92 1.65 12.87
N LEU A 162 -12.51 2.83 12.71
CA LEU A 162 -13.38 3.44 13.72
C LEU A 162 -14.63 3.96 13.03
N ALA A 163 -15.77 3.32 13.29
CA ALA A 163 -17.08 3.77 12.82
C ALA A 163 -17.89 4.32 13.99
N ARG A 164 -18.57 5.45 13.77
CA ARG A 164 -19.40 6.13 14.77
C ARG A 164 -20.77 6.48 14.18
N SER A 165 -21.83 6.16 14.90
CA SER A 165 -23.19 6.53 14.50
C SER A 165 -23.38 8.05 14.51
N LYS A 166 -24.11 8.56 13.52
CA LYS A 166 -24.49 9.98 13.45
C LYS A 166 -25.62 10.34 14.42
N LEU A 167 -26.42 9.35 14.84
CA LEU A 167 -27.58 9.58 15.72
C LEU A 167 -27.29 9.28 17.19
N ASN A 168 -26.40 8.32 17.46
CA ASN A 168 -25.95 8.01 18.81
C ASN A 168 -24.42 8.04 18.86
N PRO A 169 -23.80 9.15 19.26
CA PRO A 169 -22.35 9.26 19.30
C PRO A 169 -21.66 8.22 20.18
N ASP A 170 -22.34 7.63 21.17
CA ASP A 170 -21.79 6.59 22.04
C ASP A 170 -21.76 5.21 21.36
N ASP A 171 -22.47 5.04 20.26
CA ASP A 171 -22.44 3.83 19.45
C ASP A 171 -21.24 3.85 18.49
N VAL A 172 -20.19 3.15 18.91
CA VAL A 172 -18.88 3.13 18.25
C VAL A 172 -18.47 1.70 17.97
N HIS A 173 -18.17 1.41 16.71
CA HIS A 173 -17.57 0.15 16.28
C HIS A 173 -16.08 0.37 16.01
N GLU A 174 -15.24 -0.44 16.64
CA GLU A 174 -13.79 -0.36 16.53
C GLU A 174 -13.23 -1.67 15.98
N GLU A 175 -12.29 -1.53 15.06
CA GLU A 175 -11.59 -2.59 14.37
C GLU A 175 -10.08 -2.39 14.56
N LYS A 176 -9.37 -3.43 14.99
CA LYS A 176 -7.90 -3.45 15.12
C LYS A 176 -7.35 -4.62 14.36
N GLY A 177 -6.29 -4.39 13.60
CA GLY A 177 -5.71 -5.44 12.80
C GLY A 177 -4.32 -5.12 12.31
N PHE A 178 -3.77 -6.05 11.56
CA PHE A 178 -2.53 -5.83 10.82
C PHE A 178 -2.56 -6.57 9.50
N LEU A 179 -1.96 -5.94 8.49
CA LEU A 179 -1.71 -6.50 7.18
C LEU A 179 -0.26 -6.93 7.10
N TRP A 180 -0.04 -8.18 6.74
CA TRP A 180 1.29 -8.73 6.47
C TRP A 180 1.41 -9.08 4.99
N VAL A 181 2.56 -8.77 4.39
CA VAL A 181 2.86 -9.11 3.00
C VAL A 181 4.14 -9.91 2.96
N ARG A 182 4.10 -11.07 2.30
CA ARG A 182 5.26 -11.92 2.11
C ARG A 182 6.35 -11.17 1.33
N PRO A 183 7.57 -11.02 1.89
CA PRO A 183 8.71 -10.50 1.13
C PRO A 183 9.07 -11.48 0.00
N GLY A 184 9.14 -10.98 -1.24
CA GLY A 184 9.45 -11.80 -2.41
C GLY A 184 8.97 -11.17 -3.72
N THR A 185 9.56 -11.58 -4.84
CA THR A 185 9.21 -11.08 -6.18
C THR A 185 8.21 -11.99 -6.88
N THR A 186 7.12 -11.37 -7.34
CA THR A 186 6.28 -11.61 -8.55
C THR A 186 5.89 -13.03 -9.00
N PRO A 187 4.70 -13.18 -9.62
CA PRO A 187 3.78 -12.09 -10.03
C PRO A 187 2.82 -11.64 -8.93
N SER A 188 2.41 -12.52 -8.02
CA SER A 188 1.53 -12.20 -6.90
C SER A 188 2.30 -12.28 -5.57
N ARG A 189 1.99 -11.37 -4.63
CA ARG A 189 2.49 -11.49 -3.25
C ARG A 189 1.40 -12.02 -2.36
N GLN A 190 1.75 -12.98 -1.51
CA GLN A 190 0.84 -13.45 -0.48
C GLN A 190 0.64 -12.36 0.57
N VAL A 191 -0.60 -12.18 0.96
CA VAL A 191 -1.03 -11.21 1.96
C VAL A 191 -1.85 -11.93 3.01
N ALA A 192 -1.62 -11.60 4.27
CA ALA A 192 -2.47 -12.00 5.37
C ALA A 192 -3.02 -10.75 6.05
N PHE A 193 -4.29 -10.78 6.42
CA PHE A 193 -4.97 -9.71 7.14
C PHE A 193 -5.64 -10.30 8.38
N MET A 194 -5.21 -9.84 9.55
CA MET A 194 -5.83 -10.19 10.82
C MET A 194 -6.65 -9.00 11.32
N LEU A 195 -7.86 -9.26 11.78
CA LEU A 195 -8.80 -8.25 12.27
C LEU A 195 -9.49 -8.73 13.53
N VAL A 196 -9.64 -7.85 14.51
CA VAL A 196 -10.43 -8.03 15.72
C VAL A 196 -11.34 -6.81 15.88
N THR A 197 -12.58 -7.04 16.30
CA THR A 197 -13.60 -6.00 16.45
C THR A 197 -14.12 -5.95 17.88
N ASN A 198 -14.53 -4.76 18.33
CA ASN A 198 -15.20 -4.61 19.63
C ASN A 198 -16.61 -5.22 19.67
N SER A 199 -17.18 -5.58 18.51
CA SER A 199 -18.39 -6.41 18.41
C SER A 199 -18.16 -7.89 18.77
N GLY A 200 -16.90 -8.31 18.98
CA GLY A 200 -16.56 -9.68 19.39
C GLY A 200 -16.22 -10.61 18.23
N VAL A 201 -15.93 -10.09 17.03
CA VAL A 201 -15.50 -10.87 15.87
C VAL A 201 -13.99 -10.77 15.71
N SER A 202 -13.34 -11.91 15.52
CA SER A 202 -11.93 -12.04 15.14
C SER A 202 -11.84 -12.82 13.83
N MET A 203 -11.01 -12.36 12.89
CA MET A 203 -10.83 -12.99 11.58
C MET A 203 -9.37 -12.99 11.16
N LEU A 204 -8.97 -14.08 10.50
CA LEU A 204 -7.76 -14.20 9.72
C LEU A 204 -8.17 -14.44 8.28
N GLN A 205 -7.67 -13.59 7.40
CA GLN A 205 -7.87 -13.70 5.97
C GLN A 205 -6.53 -13.80 5.25
N GLU A 206 -6.49 -14.60 4.20
CA GLU A 206 -5.30 -14.77 3.36
C GLU A 206 -5.64 -14.56 1.90
N GLY A 207 -4.66 -14.12 1.12
CA GLY A 207 -4.82 -14.01 -0.32
C GLY A 207 -3.65 -13.32 -0.99
N TYR A 208 -3.94 -12.47 -1.98
CA TYR A 208 -2.92 -11.99 -2.91
C TYR A 208 -3.03 -10.49 -3.19
N LEU A 209 -1.88 -9.83 -3.24
CA LEU A 209 -1.69 -8.50 -3.82
C LEU A 209 -1.45 -8.65 -5.33
N ILE A 210 -2.34 -8.06 -6.13
CA ILE A 210 -2.29 -8.03 -7.59
C ILE A 210 -2.52 -6.59 -8.04
N GLY A 211 -1.49 -5.93 -8.57
CA GLY A 211 -1.57 -4.50 -8.91
C GLY A 211 -1.90 -3.66 -7.68
N ASN A 212 -2.96 -2.85 -7.77
CA ASN A 212 -3.46 -2.00 -6.69
C ASN A 212 -4.67 -2.61 -5.96
N ALA A 213 -4.77 -3.95 -5.96
CA ALA A 213 -5.83 -4.65 -5.27
C ALA A 213 -5.27 -5.79 -4.42
N ILE A 214 -5.79 -5.91 -3.20
CA ILE A 214 -5.60 -7.08 -2.34
C ILE A 214 -6.90 -7.85 -2.36
N ARG A 215 -6.83 -9.12 -2.75
CA ARG A 215 -7.96 -10.05 -2.69
C ARG A 215 -7.71 -11.06 -1.60
N LEU A 216 -8.60 -11.10 -0.62
CA LEU A 216 -8.53 -11.91 0.59
C LEU A 216 -9.71 -12.87 0.63
N ARG A 217 -9.52 -14.00 1.32
CA ARG A 217 -10.59 -14.91 1.74
C ARG A 217 -10.40 -15.22 3.22
N THR A 218 -11.51 -15.38 3.94
CA THR A 218 -11.44 -15.79 5.36
C THR A 218 -10.97 -17.25 5.44
N VAL A 219 -9.90 -17.47 6.22
CA VAL A 219 -9.35 -18.81 6.48
C VAL A 219 -9.63 -19.28 7.89
N HIS A 220 -9.79 -18.34 8.82
CA HIS A 220 -10.18 -18.62 10.18
C HIS A 220 -10.97 -17.44 10.74
N ASP A 221 -12.00 -17.73 11.51
CA ASP A 221 -12.84 -16.77 12.19
C ASP A 221 -13.30 -17.29 13.55
N ALA A 222 -13.55 -16.36 14.45
CA ALA A 222 -14.09 -16.65 15.76
C ALA A 222 -15.04 -15.51 16.16
N SER A 223 -16.18 -15.88 16.76
CA SER A 223 -17.14 -14.94 17.31
C SER A 223 -17.28 -15.21 18.81
N HIS A 224 -17.18 -14.16 19.61
CA HIS A 224 -17.42 -14.24 21.05
C HIS A 224 -18.86 -14.71 21.32
N PRO A 225 -19.14 -15.51 22.37
CA PRO A 225 -20.49 -15.99 22.66
C PRO A 225 -21.54 -14.88 22.84
N TYR A 226 -21.12 -13.71 23.29
CA TYR A 226 -21.97 -12.50 23.42
C TYR A 226 -21.78 -11.50 22.29
N SER A 227 -21.18 -11.93 21.17
CA SER A 227 -21.01 -11.10 19.99
C SER A 227 -22.36 -10.65 19.44
N ARG A 228 -22.42 -9.39 19.01
CA ARG A 228 -23.60 -8.83 18.34
C ARG A 228 -23.54 -8.99 16.81
N SER A 229 -22.55 -9.72 16.29
CA SER A 229 -22.36 -9.92 14.84
C SER A 229 -23.63 -10.47 14.18
N GLU A 230 -24.19 -9.70 13.25
CA GLU A 230 -25.35 -10.10 12.43
C GLU A 230 -24.90 -10.84 11.17
N GLN A 231 -23.70 -10.50 10.68
CA GLN A 231 -23.06 -11.11 9.52
C GLN A 231 -21.89 -11.94 10.05
N PRO A 232 -22.15 -13.18 10.50
CA PRO A 232 -21.17 -13.91 11.31
C PRO A 232 -19.87 -14.12 10.56
N PHE A 233 -19.89 -14.13 9.22
CA PHE A 233 -18.73 -14.50 8.43
C PHE A 233 -18.64 -13.76 7.09
N LEU A 234 -17.47 -13.18 6.81
CA LEU A 234 -17.04 -12.86 5.45
C LEU A 234 -16.48 -14.13 4.80
N ARG A 235 -17.29 -15.18 4.58
CA ARG A 235 -16.75 -16.45 4.04
C ARG A 235 -16.25 -16.33 2.61
N GLU A 236 -16.75 -15.32 1.90
CA GLU A 236 -16.37 -15.07 0.53
C GLU A 236 -15.19 -14.08 0.40
N MET A 237 -15.09 -13.44 -0.77
CA MET A 237 -13.98 -12.58 -1.15
C MET A 237 -14.11 -11.22 -0.49
N HIS A 238 -13.06 -10.81 0.22
CA HIS A 238 -12.85 -9.44 0.67
C HIS A 238 -11.78 -8.79 -0.22
N THR A 239 -12.13 -7.68 -0.86
CA THR A 239 -11.22 -6.94 -1.75
C THR A 239 -10.96 -5.55 -1.21
N LEU A 240 -9.68 -5.18 -1.14
CA LEU A 240 -9.26 -3.80 -0.97
C LEU A 240 -8.66 -3.34 -2.29
N GLU A 241 -9.27 -2.37 -2.94
CA GLU A 241 -8.79 -1.77 -4.17
C GLU A 241 -8.56 -0.28 -3.92
N TRP A 242 -7.47 0.28 -4.41
CA TRP A 242 -7.20 1.70 -4.19
C TRP A 242 -6.61 2.38 -5.41
N ASN A 243 -6.78 3.70 -5.42
CA ASN A 243 -5.90 4.60 -6.14
C ASN A 243 -5.38 5.68 -5.17
N GLY A 244 -4.64 6.67 -5.66
CA GLY A 244 -4.11 7.75 -4.81
C GLY A 244 -5.17 8.57 -4.06
N ASN A 245 -6.45 8.47 -4.44
CA ASN A 245 -7.54 9.34 -3.99
C ASN A 245 -8.66 8.60 -3.27
N TRP A 246 -8.93 7.34 -3.64
CA TRP A 246 -9.97 6.50 -3.06
C TRP A 246 -9.48 5.11 -2.68
N LEU A 247 -10.12 4.54 -1.67
CA LEU A 247 -10.00 3.15 -1.25
C LEU A 247 -11.39 2.53 -1.31
N LYS A 248 -11.57 1.51 -2.12
CA LYS A 248 -12.79 0.71 -2.18
C LYS A 248 -12.56 -0.59 -1.43
N GLN A 249 -13.36 -0.81 -0.40
CA GLN A 249 -13.47 -2.12 0.25
C GLN A 249 -14.74 -2.79 -0.26
N SER A 250 -14.66 -4.03 -0.74
CA SER A 250 -15.84 -4.83 -1.03
C SER A 250 -15.78 -6.20 -0.38
N TYR A 251 -16.93 -6.67 0.06
CA TYR A 251 -17.10 -7.96 0.69
C TYR A 251 -18.36 -8.61 0.14
N LYS A 252 -18.27 -9.91 -0.11
CA LYS A 252 -19.44 -10.72 -0.41
C LYS A 252 -19.90 -11.42 0.87
N ASP A 253 -21.20 -11.37 1.12
CA ASP A 253 -21.81 -12.10 2.22
C ASP A 253 -22.07 -13.58 1.84
N ASP A 254 -22.61 -14.36 2.78
CA ASP A 254 -22.94 -15.78 2.57
C ASP A 254 -24.06 -16.00 1.53
N ASN A 255 -24.80 -14.95 1.14
CA ASN A 255 -25.82 -14.99 0.09
C ASN A 255 -25.24 -14.60 -1.29
N GLY A 256 -23.95 -14.29 -1.37
CA GLY A 256 -23.28 -13.80 -2.57
C GLY A 256 -23.58 -12.32 -2.89
N GLN A 257 -24.26 -11.59 -2.00
CA GLN A 257 -24.51 -10.17 -2.15
C GLN A 257 -23.20 -9.40 -1.91
N GLU A 258 -22.78 -8.62 -2.91
CA GLU A 258 -21.61 -7.76 -2.78
C GLU A 258 -21.99 -6.43 -2.15
N LEU A 259 -21.38 -6.15 -1.00
CA LEU A 259 -21.43 -4.87 -0.32
C LEU A 259 -20.10 -4.16 -0.54
N TYR A 260 -20.13 -2.84 -0.72
CA TYR A 260 -18.91 -2.06 -0.90
C TYR A 260 -18.98 -0.69 -0.24
N GLN A 261 -17.82 -0.20 0.16
CA GLN A 261 -17.61 1.11 0.76
C GLN A 261 -16.47 1.80 0.02
N THR A 262 -16.68 3.05 -0.39
CA THR A 262 -15.65 3.85 -1.09
C THR A 262 -15.23 5.00 -0.19
N TYR A 263 -14.02 4.91 0.33
CA TYR A 263 -13.40 5.89 1.20
C TYR A 263 -12.65 6.94 0.39
N VAL A 264 -12.60 8.16 0.89
CA VAL A 264 -11.80 9.26 0.36
C VAL A 264 -10.56 9.44 1.23
N LYS A 265 -9.40 9.71 0.60
CA LYS A 265 -8.16 9.95 1.33
C LYS A 265 -8.25 11.27 2.11
N VAL A 266 -7.95 11.23 3.41
CA VAL A 266 -7.89 12.40 4.30
C VAL A 266 -6.47 12.89 4.45
N SER A 267 -5.54 11.96 4.71
CA SER A 267 -4.11 12.26 4.81
C SER A 267 -3.30 11.14 4.19
N ALA A 268 -2.20 11.51 3.53
CA ALA A 268 -1.16 10.58 3.14
C ALA A 268 -0.16 10.39 4.30
N ARG A 269 0.79 9.47 4.08
CA ARG A 269 2.02 9.41 4.86
C ARG A 269 2.82 10.70 4.73
#